data_AF-A0A7V3VV42-F1
#
_entry.id   AF-A0A7V3VV42-F1
#
_cell.length_a   1.000
_cell.length_b   1.000
_cell.length_c   1.000
_cell.angle_alpha   90.00
_cell.angle_beta   90.00
_cell.angle_gamma   90.00
#
_symmetry.space_group_name_H-M   'P 1'
#
loop_
_entity.id
_entity.type
_entity.pdbx_description
1 polymer ?
#
loop_
_entity_poly.entity_id
_entity_poly.type
_entity_poly.pdbx_seq_one_letter_code
_entity_poly.pdbx_strand_id
1 'polypeptide(L)'
;RFKGSGIGLSFVKELVGYLRGSIHAESEGIGRGAKFIMEFKKGRDVYKDMEIIEEEKPELIVQDRRKQLRNIVESTIKEAMQKDEIEVYFRDLNKEDEYDYKKGVILIVDDDHDIREILKDYLRKAGYKNFITAANGKDGIEAIYRYRPDLIISDYNMPKMRGDELYEKMTSNPDFKHIPLLFLTAVPDRNLMIEMKQKGVVTYLHKPIDERELISSVAIHLKKYMELKSLFRKASTDELTGLANKPMIIKFLNDRIMLRAYRHLSLLFMDIDYFKDFNDKYGHVAGDLLLARIGSVIKNSIRSYDKAARYGGEEFLVVLPETSLPDARIVAEKIRANIKGSVIKFEEKALNVTISIGVSSLIDNEEYITKTLKIKNLRDIFEVKDIKQTNWEENEKMKEKIRDLLIDIADKALYRAKSTYCSGCFYHSINELEFKDNRCPVCGGINIIKGRDRVVTFSADIVK
;
A
#
# COMPACT_ATOMS: atom_id res chain seq x y z
N ARG A 1 18.48 16.10 -34.38
CA ARG A 1 17.81 15.85 -35.69
C ARG A 1 16.78 14.75 -35.46
N PHE A 2 15.51 15.12 -35.31
CA PHE A 2 14.41 14.17 -35.09
C PHE A 2 14.25 13.29 -36.33
N LYS A 3 14.54 11.98 -36.22
CA LYS A 3 14.19 11.01 -37.27
C LYS A 3 12.82 10.47 -36.91
N GLY A 4 11.77 10.99 -37.56
CA GLY A 4 10.42 10.44 -37.45
C GLY A 4 10.38 9.00 -37.98
N SER A 5 9.51 8.17 -37.41
CA SER A 5 9.40 6.73 -37.67
C SER A 5 8.99 6.33 -39.10
N GLY A 6 8.80 7.28 -40.02
CA GLY A 6 8.30 7.03 -41.38
C GLY A 6 6.81 6.64 -41.45
N ILE A 7 6.22 6.20 -40.32
CA ILE A 7 4.82 5.77 -40.20
C ILE A 7 3.86 6.90 -40.52
N GLY A 8 4.10 8.10 -39.97
CA GLY A 8 3.26 9.27 -40.23
C GLY A 8 3.21 9.67 -41.72
N LEU A 9 4.32 9.50 -42.46
CA LEU A 9 4.35 9.81 -43.89
C LEU A 9 3.65 8.73 -44.72
N SER A 10 3.73 7.47 -44.30
CA SER A 10 3.01 6.36 -44.95
C SER A 10 1.50 6.54 -44.82
N PHE A 11 1.03 6.90 -43.62
CA PHE A 11 -0.40 7.14 -43.37
C PHE A 11 -0.93 8.34 -44.16
N VAL A 12 -0.17 9.44 -44.21
CA VAL A 12 -0.54 10.62 -45.00
C VAL A 12 -0.57 10.30 -46.50
N LYS A 13 0.37 9.50 -47.02
CA LYS A 13 0.33 9.05 -48.42
C LYS A 13 -0.93 8.25 -48.75
N GLU A 14 -1.31 7.34 -47.87
CA GLU A 14 -2.50 6.51 -48.05
C GLU A 14 -3.77 7.35 -48.03
N LEU A 15 -3.89 8.26 -47.05
CA LEU A 15 -5.02 9.19 -46.91
C LEU A 15 -5.16 10.12 -48.13
N VAL A 16 -4.06 10.69 -48.61
CA VAL A 16 -4.06 11.53 -49.82
C VAL A 16 -4.48 10.72 -51.05
N GLY A 17 -4.04 9.47 -51.15
CA GLY A 17 -4.48 8.54 -52.20
C GLY A 17 -5.98 8.24 -52.15
N TYR A 18 -6.54 7.99 -50.97
CA TYR A 18 -7.99 7.82 -50.78
C TYR A 18 -8.79 9.05 -51.24
N LEU A 19 -8.25 10.24 -50.99
CA LEU A 19 -8.86 11.50 -51.42
C LEU A 19 -8.56 11.85 -52.90
N ARG A 20 -7.99 10.90 -53.67
CA ARG A 20 -7.58 11.05 -55.08
C ARG A 20 -6.67 12.29 -55.29
N GLY A 21 -5.87 12.63 -54.29
CA GLY A 21 -4.87 13.70 -54.31
C GLY A 21 -3.46 13.20 -54.62
N SER A 22 -2.49 14.11 -54.67
CA SER A 22 -1.07 13.80 -54.81
C SER A 22 -0.28 14.39 -53.63
N ILE A 23 0.83 13.74 -53.26
CA ILE A 23 1.76 14.26 -52.25
C ILE A 23 3.19 14.14 -52.73
N HIS A 24 3.96 15.22 -52.61
CA HIS A 24 5.38 15.27 -52.93
C HIS A 24 6.14 16.08 -51.88
N ALA A 25 7.48 15.97 -51.90
CA ALA A 25 8.34 16.67 -50.96
C ALA A 25 9.40 17.46 -51.72
N GLU A 26 9.58 18.72 -51.34
CA GLU A 26 10.67 19.57 -51.79
C GLU A 26 11.70 19.67 -50.66
N SER A 27 12.98 19.54 -50.96
CA SER A 27 14.06 19.74 -49.98
C SER A 27 15.00 20.83 -50.46
N GLU A 28 15.29 21.81 -49.59
CA GLU A 28 16.22 22.90 -49.86
C GLU A 28 17.70 22.51 -49.64
N GLY A 29 17.99 21.21 -49.59
CA GLY A 29 19.33 20.65 -49.41
C GLY A 29 19.60 20.07 -48.01
N ILE A 30 20.78 19.47 -47.87
CA ILE A 30 21.17 18.69 -46.67
C ILE A 30 21.14 19.57 -45.42
N GLY A 31 20.27 19.21 -44.47
CA GLY A 31 20.16 19.87 -43.17
C GLY A 31 19.18 21.04 -43.09
N ARG A 32 18.50 21.39 -44.19
CA ARG A 32 17.53 22.51 -44.24
C ARG A 32 16.06 22.08 -44.12
N GLY A 33 15.79 20.80 -43.91
CA GLY A 33 14.43 20.25 -43.79
C GLY A 33 13.80 19.92 -45.15
N ALA A 34 12.55 19.47 -45.12
CA ALA A 34 11.77 19.17 -46.30
C ALA A 34 10.35 19.73 -46.13
N LYS A 35 9.81 20.31 -47.20
CA LYS A 35 8.44 20.81 -47.29
C LYS A 35 7.60 19.77 -48.02
N PHE A 36 6.53 19.31 -47.37
CA PHE A 36 5.58 18.40 -48.00
C PHE A 36 4.43 19.20 -48.60
N ILE A 37 4.12 18.93 -49.87
CA ILE A 37 3.08 19.59 -50.63
C ILE A 37 2.05 18.53 -50.99
N MET A 38 0.78 18.83 -50.70
CA MET A 38 -0.36 17.99 -51.00
C MET A 38 -1.29 18.74 -51.94
N GLU A 39 -1.67 18.09 -53.05
CA GLU A 39 -2.56 18.67 -54.04
C GLU A 39 -3.86 17.87 -54.12
N PHE A 40 -4.97 18.60 -54.09
CA PHE A 40 -6.31 18.02 -54.19
C PHE A 40 -7.09 18.74 -55.29
N LYS A 41 -7.89 17.99 -56.05
CA LYS A 41 -8.86 18.57 -56.98
C LYS A 41 -10.04 19.14 -56.18
N LYS A 42 -10.45 20.38 -56.49
CA LYS A 42 -11.54 21.08 -55.80
C LYS A 42 -12.88 20.77 -56.49
N GLY A 43 -13.89 20.35 -55.72
CA GLY A 43 -15.27 20.22 -56.22
C GLY A 43 -15.72 18.78 -56.51
N ARG A 44 -16.84 18.62 -57.23
CA ARG A 44 -17.45 17.31 -57.54
C ARG A 44 -16.76 16.56 -58.68
N ASP A 45 -15.85 17.21 -59.40
CA ASP A 45 -15.16 16.68 -60.59
C ASP A 45 -14.13 15.56 -60.28
N VAL A 46 -14.11 15.06 -59.04
CA VAL A 46 -13.23 13.96 -58.60
C VAL A 46 -13.90 12.60 -58.83
N TYR A 47 -15.23 12.55 -59.01
CA TYR A 47 -16.02 11.34 -59.16
C TYR A 47 -16.77 11.37 -60.51
N LYS A 48 -16.82 10.23 -61.22
CA LYS A 48 -17.63 10.12 -62.45
C LYS A 48 -19.10 9.94 -62.06
N ASP A 49 -20.05 10.46 -62.85
CA ASP A 49 -21.49 10.38 -62.56
C ASP A 49 -22.01 8.94 -62.33
N MET A 50 -21.35 7.92 -62.89
CA MET A 50 -21.66 6.49 -62.64
C MET A 50 -21.19 5.96 -61.27
N GLU A 51 -20.39 6.70 -60.50
CA GLU A 51 -19.92 6.32 -59.16
C GLU A 51 -20.81 6.90 -58.03
N ILE A 52 -21.80 7.73 -58.37
CA ILE A 52 -22.70 8.37 -57.40
C ILE A 52 -24.04 7.64 -57.45
N ILE A 53 -24.20 6.66 -56.57
CA ILE A 53 -25.51 6.07 -56.30
C ILE A 53 -26.21 6.99 -55.29
N GLU A 54 -27.22 7.74 -55.74
CA GLU A 54 -28.18 8.37 -54.83
C GLU A 54 -29.11 7.27 -54.29
N GLU A 55 -28.67 6.59 -53.22
CA GLU A 55 -29.59 5.76 -52.44
C GLU A 55 -30.55 6.66 -51.66
N GLU A 56 -31.85 6.48 -51.92
CA GLU A 56 -32.90 6.96 -51.02
C GLU A 56 -32.61 6.45 -49.60
N LYS A 57 -32.46 7.39 -48.66
CA LYS A 57 -32.06 7.15 -47.26
C LYS A 57 -32.77 5.93 -46.65
N PRO A 58 -32.03 4.86 -46.29
CA PRO A 58 -32.46 4.00 -45.21
C PRO A 58 -32.01 4.68 -43.91
N GLU A 59 -32.96 5.31 -43.20
CA GLU A 59 -32.72 6.00 -41.91
C GLU A 59 -32.03 5.12 -40.85
N LEU A 60 -31.99 3.80 -41.04
CA LEU A 60 -31.44 2.82 -40.10
C LEU A 60 -29.92 2.58 -40.22
N ILE A 61 -29.27 2.78 -41.37
CA ILE A 61 -27.85 2.42 -41.57
C ILE A 61 -26.89 3.57 -41.19
N VAL A 62 -27.36 4.83 -41.30
CA VAL A 62 -26.55 6.03 -41.02
C VAL A 62 -26.34 6.25 -39.51
N GLN A 63 -27.29 5.81 -38.67
CA GLN A 63 -27.12 5.91 -37.22
C GLN A 63 -25.99 5.01 -36.71
N ASP A 64 -25.86 3.79 -37.23
CA ASP A 64 -24.87 2.84 -36.70
C ASP A 64 -23.45 3.19 -37.16
N ARG A 65 -23.25 3.64 -38.42
CA ARG A 65 -21.94 4.11 -38.88
C ARG A 65 -21.50 5.42 -38.26
N ARG A 66 -22.41 6.39 -38.05
CA ARG A 66 -22.05 7.63 -37.31
C ARG A 66 -21.80 7.35 -35.84
N LYS A 67 -22.49 6.38 -35.24
CA LYS A 67 -22.24 5.92 -33.87
C LYS A 67 -20.93 5.15 -33.77
N GLN A 68 -20.58 4.33 -34.76
CA GLN A 68 -19.28 3.66 -34.85
C GLN A 68 -18.14 4.65 -35.09
N LEU A 69 -18.27 5.59 -36.03
CA LEU A 69 -17.27 6.65 -36.26
C LEU A 69 -17.17 7.59 -35.05
N ARG A 70 -18.28 7.92 -34.40
CA ARG A 70 -18.27 8.69 -33.15
C ARG A 70 -17.66 7.87 -32.01
N ASN A 71 -17.87 6.56 -31.93
CA ASN A 71 -17.24 5.71 -30.94
C ASN A 71 -15.74 5.52 -31.20
N ILE A 72 -15.32 5.45 -32.47
CA ILE A 72 -13.90 5.38 -32.87
C ILE A 72 -13.25 6.74 -32.64
N VAL A 73 -13.90 7.83 -33.00
CA VAL A 73 -13.39 9.18 -32.73
C VAL A 73 -13.42 9.46 -31.23
N GLU A 74 -14.44 9.07 -30.47
CA GLU A 74 -14.47 9.17 -29.00
C GLU A 74 -13.51 8.19 -28.32
N SER A 75 -13.20 7.02 -28.90
CA SER A 75 -12.21 6.08 -28.38
C SER A 75 -10.80 6.54 -28.68
N THR A 76 -10.52 7.02 -29.88
CA THR A 76 -9.23 7.60 -30.28
C THR A 76 -9.02 8.97 -29.65
N ILE A 77 -10.08 9.76 -29.44
CA ILE A 77 -10.04 10.97 -28.61
C ILE A 77 -9.91 10.57 -27.14
N LYS A 78 -10.52 9.49 -26.62
CA LYS A 78 -10.25 8.97 -25.27
C LYS A 78 -8.80 8.48 -25.12
N GLU A 79 -8.25 7.79 -26.11
CA GLU A 79 -6.86 7.33 -26.15
C GLU A 79 -5.90 8.54 -26.23
N ALA A 80 -6.25 9.57 -27.00
CA ALA A 80 -5.49 10.82 -27.07
C ALA A 80 -5.76 11.81 -25.90
N MET A 81 -6.86 11.64 -25.17
CA MET A 81 -7.28 12.43 -23.99
C MET A 81 -7.06 11.69 -22.67
N GLN A 82 -6.56 10.44 -22.67
CA GLN A 82 -5.98 9.75 -21.52
C GLN A 82 -4.61 10.36 -21.19
N LYS A 83 -4.65 11.65 -20.89
CA LYS A 83 -3.58 12.36 -20.20
C LYS A 83 -3.66 11.96 -18.73
N ASP A 84 -2.58 11.36 -18.23
CA ASP A 84 -2.25 11.31 -16.81
C ASP A 84 -3.17 10.47 -15.90
N GLU A 85 -3.47 9.21 -16.23
CA GLU A 85 -4.13 8.31 -15.29
C GLU A 85 -3.32 7.04 -15.01
N ILE A 86 -3.30 6.66 -13.73
CA ILE A 86 -2.79 5.37 -13.26
C ILE A 86 -3.90 4.34 -13.43
N GLU A 87 -3.69 3.34 -14.27
CA GLU A 87 -4.68 2.28 -14.46
C GLU A 87 -4.31 1.06 -13.61
N VAL A 88 -5.32 0.36 -13.09
CA VAL A 88 -5.14 -0.76 -12.17
C VAL A 88 -5.93 -1.96 -12.64
N TYR A 89 -5.24 -3.09 -12.76
CA TYR A 89 -5.81 -4.34 -13.22
C TYR A 89 -5.45 -5.45 -12.24
N PHE A 90 -6.30 -5.69 -11.24
CA PHE A 90 -6.13 -6.78 -10.28
C PHE A 90 -7.12 -7.89 -10.57
N ARG A 91 -6.62 -9.11 -10.77
CA ARG A 91 -7.46 -10.30 -11.00
C ARG A 91 -7.42 -11.28 -9.83
N ASP A 92 -6.30 -11.35 -9.10
CA ASP A 92 -6.10 -12.35 -8.05
C ASP A 92 -4.86 -11.98 -7.21
N LEU A 93 -5.04 -11.31 -6.07
CA LEU A 93 -3.94 -10.92 -5.20
C LEU A 93 -3.45 -12.11 -4.36
N ASN A 94 -2.16 -12.14 -4.05
CA ASN A 94 -1.63 -13.11 -3.09
C ASN A 94 -2.32 -12.95 -1.72
N LYS A 95 -2.91 -14.04 -1.22
CA LYS A 95 -3.31 -14.16 0.19
C LYS A 95 -2.07 -14.37 1.06
N GLU A 96 -2.17 -14.09 2.36
CA GLU A 96 -1.02 -14.11 3.28
C GLU A 96 -0.23 -15.44 3.26
N ASP A 97 -0.88 -16.56 2.92
CA ASP A 97 -0.33 -17.92 2.99
C ASP A 97 -0.10 -18.64 1.64
N GLU A 98 -0.38 -18.01 0.50
CA GLU A 98 -0.20 -18.63 -0.83
C GLU A 98 1.10 -18.13 -1.48
N TYR A 99 2.02 -19.04 -1.81
CA TYR A 99 3.28 -18.72 -2.48
C TYR A 99 3.15 -18.91 -4.00
N ASP A 100 2.47 -17.98 -4.66
CA ASP A 100 2.47 -17.86 -6.12
C ASP A 100 3.04 -16.50 -6.53
N TYR A 101 4.30 -16.48 -6.97
CA TYR A 101 4.96 -15.24 -7.39
C TYR A 101 4.29 -14.62 -8.63
N LYS A 102 3.51 -15.38 -9.43
CA LYS A 102 2.80 -14.84 -10.59
C LYS A 102 1.58 -13.98 -10.22
N LYS A 103 1.11 -14.06 -8.98
CA LYS A 103 0.12 -13.13 -8.40
C LYS A 103 0.75 -11.84 -7.85
N GLY A 104 2.06 -11.66 -7.98
CA GLY A 104 2.71 -10.39 -7.63
C GLY A 104 2.16 -9.23 -8.46
N VAL A 105 2.19 -8.03 -7.87
CA VAL A 105 1.71 -6.79 -8.52
C VAL A 105 2.85 -6.16 -9.31
N ILE A 106 2.68 -5.98 -10.63
CA ILE A 106 3.70 -5.42 -11.52
C ILE A 106 3.29 -4.00 -11.93
N LEU A 107 4.16 -3.01 -11.68
CA LEU A 107 3.99 -1.65 -12.16
C LEU A 107 4.75 -1.45 -13.47
N ILE A 108 4.07 -0.96 -14.52
CA ILE A 108 4.64 -0.62 -15.82
C ILE A 108 4.56 0.90 -16.01
N VAL A 109 5.71 1.55 -16.16
CA VAL A 109 5.83 3.01 -16.31
C VAL A 109 6.48 3.30 -17.67
N ASP A 110 5.71 3.85 -18.60
CA ASP A 110 6.18 4.23 -19.93
C ASP A 110 5.23 5.31 -20.46
N ASP A 111 5.71 6.32 -21.20
CA ASP A 111 4.84 7.36 -21.74
C ASP A 111 4.04 6.89 -22.96
N ASP A 112 4.52 5.86 -23.66
CA ASP A 112 3.83 5.25 -24.79
C ASP A 112 2.80 4.23 -24.30
N HIS A 113 1.52 4.52 -24.55
CA HIS A 113 0.41 3.63 -24.19
C HIS A 113 0.52 2.25 -24.84
N ASP A 114 0.94 2.20 -26.11
CA ASP A 114 1.02 0.94 -26.86
C ASP A 114 2.12 0.05 -26.28
N ILE A 115 3.23 0.63 -25.82
CA ILE A 115 4.28 -0.11 -25.12
C ILE A 115 3.75 -0.70 -23.81
N ARG A 116 2.99 0.08 -23.01
CA ARG A 116 2.39 -0.43 -21.76
C ARG A 116 1.45 -1.61 -22.03
N GLU A 117 0.61 -1.52 -23.07
CA GLU A 117 -0.30 -2.60 -23.44
C GLU A 117 0.43 -3.84 -23.95
N ILE A 118 1.44 -3.68 -24.81
CA ILE A 118 2.25 -4.79 -25.32
C ILE A 118 2.94 -5.55 -24.17
N LEU A 119 3.57 -4.83 -23.23
CA LEU A 119 4.22 -5.41 -22.06
C LEU A 119 3.24 -6.18 -21.17
N LYS A 120 2.09 -5.57 -20.91
CA LYS A 120 1.00 -6.19 -20.15
C LYS A 120 0.54 -7.48 -20.84
N ASP A 121 0.40 -7.49 -22.15
CA ASP A 121 -0.03 -8.64 -22.92
C ASP A 121 0.98 -9.80 -22.91
N TYR A 122 2.27 -9.51 -23.09
CA TYR A 122 3.34 -10.52 -22.95
C TYR A 122 3.32 -11.17 -21.57
N LEU A 123 3.27 -10.36 -20.51
CA LEU A 123 3.25 -10.87 -19.13
C LEU A 123 1.94 -11.61 -18.81
N ARG A 124 0.80 -11.13 -19.31
CA ARG A 124 -0.48 -11.81 -19.13
C ARG A 124 -0.51 -13.19 -19.79
N LYS A 125 0.05 -13.32 -21.00
CA LYS A 125 0.21 -14.62 -21.68
C LYS A 125 1.11 -15.57 -20.89
N ALA A 126 2.12 -15.04 -20.20
CA ALA A 126 2.99 -15.82 -19.31
C ALA A 126 2.35 -16.19 -17.95
N GLY A 127 1.12 -15.74 -17.68
CA GLY A 127 0.34 -16.09 -16.50
C GLY A 127 0.41 -15.09 -15.35
N TYR A 128 1.01 -13.91 -15.55
CA TYR A 128 0.95 -12.81 -14.56
C TYR A 128 -0.43 -12.16 -14.56
N LYS A 129 -0.94 -11.80 -13.38
CA LYS A 129 -2.36 -11.46 -13.20
C LYS A 129 -2.64 -10.01 -12.80
N ASN A 130 -1.69 -9.34 -12.16
CA ASN A 130 -1.93 -8.06 -11.49
C ASN A 130 -0.98 -6.98 -12.01
N PHE A 131 -1.55 -5.93 -12.60
CA PHE A 131 -0.80 -4.87 -13.25
C PHE A 131 -1.27 -3.49 -12.79
N ILE A 132 -0.33 -2.55 -12.77
CA ILE A 132 -0.59 -1.13 -12.68
C ILE A 132 0.15 -0.48 -13.84
N THR A 133 -0.45 0.50 -14.50
CA THR A 133 0.21 1.26 -15.56
C THR A 133 0.28 2.73 -15.17
N ALA A 134 1.38 3.40 -15.51
CA ALA A 134 1.58 4.82 -15.30
C ALA A 134 2.25 5.47 -16.51
N ALA A 135 1.85 6.69 -16.86
CA ALA A 135 2.29 7.35 -18.09
C ALA A 135 3.60 8.15 -17.94
N ASN A 136 4.17 8.24 -16.75
CA ASN A 136 5.42 8.95 -16.48
C ASN A 136 5.94 8.63 -15.06
N GLY A 137 7.18 9.01 -14.75
CA GLY A 137 7.79 8.73 -13.45
C GLY A 137 7.05 9.36 -12.25
N LYS A 138 6.37 10.51 -12.41
CA LYS A 138 5.61 11.12 -11.30
C LYS A 138 4.39 10.27 -10.93
N ASP A 139 3.64 9.82 -11.93
CA ASP A 139 2.52 8.89 -11.74
C ASP A 139 3.02 7.51 -11.28
N GLY A 140 4.22 7.11 -11.72
CA GLY A 140 4.91 5.91 -11.23
C GLY A 140 5.21 5.97 -9.73
N ILE A 141 5.75 7.08 -9.22
CA ILE A 141 5.94 7.28 -7.78
C ILE A 141 4.62 7.18 -7.03
N GLU A 142 3.57 7.87 -7.50
CA GLU A 142 2.26 7.77 -6.87
C GLU A 142 1.76 6.31 -6.83
N ALA A 143 1.90 5.58 -7.93
CA ALA A 143 1.51 4.18 -8.02
C ALA A 143 2.28 3.30 -7.02
N ILE A 144 3.57 3.56 -6.83
CA ILE A 144 4.41 2.85 -5.85
C ILE A 144 3.87 3.06 -4.43
N TYR A 145 3.61 4.31 -4.04
CA TYR A 145 3.09 4.61 -2.70
C TYR A 145 1.68 4.04 -2.48
N ARG A 146 0.82 4.15 -3.50
CA ARG A 146 -0.59 3.78 -3.39
C ARG A 146 -0.84 2.28 -3.43
N TYR A 147 -0.11 1.56 -4.28
CA TYR A 147 -0.41 0.16 -4.59
C TYR A 147 0.71 -0.81 -4.21
N ARG A 148 1.88 -0.30 -3.79
CA ARG A 148 2.98 -1.09 -3.23
C ARG A 148 3.36 -2.29 -4.12
N PRO A 149 3.78 -2.06 -5.39
CA PRO A 149 4.08 -3.12 -6.35
C PRO A 149 5.23 -4.02 -5.89
N ASP A 150 5.25 -5.25 -6.39
CA ASP A 150 6.30 -6.24 -6.10
C ASP A 150 7.42 -6.24 -7.16
N LEU A 151 7.21 -5.60 -8.31
CA LEU A 151 8.21 -5.36 -9.34
C LEU A 151 7.82 -4.14 -10.18
N ILE A 152 8.81 -3.37 -10.62
CA ILE A 152 8.63 -2.18 -11.45
C ILE A 152 9.36 -2.37 -12.79
N ILE A 153 8.69 -2.03 -13.88
CA ILE A 153 9.25 -1.92 -15.22
C ILE A 153 9.09 -0.46 -15.63
N SER A 154 10.17 0.22 -15.96
CA SER A 154 10.15 1.65 -16.28
C SER A 154 10.92 1.93 -17.56
N ASP A 155 10.37 2.75 -18.46
CA ASP A 155 11.22 3.45 -19.43
C ASP A 155 12.20 4.35 -18.69
N TYR A 156 13.39 4.49 -19.25
CA TYR A 156 14.39 5.43 -18.80
C TYR A 156 14.03 6.86 -19.21
N ASN A 157 13.57 7.06 -20.46
CA ASN A 157 13.31 8.39 -21.02
C ASN A 157 11.81 8.68 -21.04
N MET A 158 11.31 9.37 -20.02
CA MET A 158 9.90 9.76 -19.93
C MET A 158 9.75 11.27 -19.68
N PRO A 159 8.65 11.91 -20.13
CA PRO A 159 8.30 13.27 -19.75
C PRO A 159 8.03 13.38 -18.24
N LYS A 160 8.11 14.59 -17.71
CA LYS A 160 7.89 14.98 -16.29
C LYS A 160 8.88 14.42 -15.27
N MET A 161 9.31 13.16 -15.39
CA MET A 161 10.30 12.53 -14.50
C MET A 161 10.93 11.33 -15.23
N ARG A 162 12.26 11.30 -15.28
CA ARG A 162 13.03 10.21 -15.88
C ARG A 162 13.08 8.97 -14.97
N GLY A 163 13.48 7.85 -15.55
CA GLY A 163 13.56 6.57 -14.82
C GLY A 163 14.60 6.54 -13.70
N ASP A 164 15.72 7.24 -13.84
CA ASP A 164 16.73 7.39 -12.78
C ASP A 164 16.22 8.23 -11.60
N GLU A 165 15.55 9.35 -11.89
CA GLU A 165 14.89 10.17 -10.86
C GLU A 165 13.81 9.36 -10.10
N LEU A 166 13.04 8.53 -10.82
CA LEU A 166 12.09 7.58 -10.22
C LEU A 166 12.81 6.60 -9.28
N TYR A 167 13.94 6.02 -9.71
CA TYR A 167 14.73 5.10 -8.90
C TYR A 167 15.30 5.75 -7.64
N GLU A 168 15.85 6.96 -7.75
CA GLU A 168 16.41 7.70 -6.60
C GLU A 168 15.32 8.05 -5.58
N LYS A 169 14.14 8.50 -6.04
CA LYS A 169 13.00 8.76 -5.15
C LYS A 169 12.40 7.51 -4.53
N MET A 170 12.40 6.39 -5.25
CA MET A 170 11.96 5.11 -4.69
C MET A 170 12.92 4.63 -3.61
N THR A 171 14.22 4.64 -3.89
CA THR A 171 15.24 4.06 -3.00
C THR A 171 15.55 4.91 -1.77
N SER A 172 15.20 6.20 -1.77
CA SER A 172 15.23 7.04 -0.57
C SER A 172 14.24 6.56 0.50
N ASN A 173 13.20 5.82 0.11
CA ASN A 173 12.26 5.20 1.05
C ASN A 173 12.72 3.77 1.43
N PRO A 174 13.02 3.50 2.72
CA PRO A 174 13.44 2.18 3.18
C PRO A 174 12.47 1.04 2.87
N ASP A 175 11.17 1.32 2.74
CA ASP A 175 10.14 0.33 2.41
C ASP A 175 10.24 -0.15 0.95
N PHE A 176 10.74 0.71 0.05
CA PHE A 176 10.74 0.47 -1.39
C PHE A 176 12.09 0.10 -1.97
N LYS A 177 13.17 0.34 -1.22
CA LYS A 177 14.55 0.10 -1.67
C LYS A 177 14.83 -1.32 -2.16
N HIS A 178 14.00 -2.29 -1.76
CA HIS A 178 14.14 -3.70 -2.13
C HIS A 178 13.27 -4.12 -3.31
N ILE A 179 12.34 -3.27 -3.77
CA ILE A 179 11.48 -3.58 -4.92
C ILE A 179 12.37 -3.63 -6.18
N PRO A 180 12.37 -4.73 -6.94
CA PRO A 180 13.18 -4.83 -8.15
C PRO A 180 12.65 -3.87 -9.24
N LEU A 181 13.55 -3.11 -9.83
CA LEU A 181 13.28 -2.21 -10.96
C LEU A 181 14.02 -2.68 -12.21
N LEU A 182 13.27 -2.86 -13.31
CA LEU A 182 13.75 -3.19 -14.66
C LEU A 182 13.66 -1.94 -15.53
N PHE A 183 14.76 -1.48 -16.12
CA PHE A 183 14.73 -0.38 -17.07
C PHE A 183 14.51 -0.87 -18.50
N LEU A 184 13.68 -0.15 -19.24
CA LEU A 184 13.58 -0.23 -20.69
C LEU A 184 14.42 0.89 -21.30
N THR A 185 15.27 0.59 -22.28
CA THR A 185 16.06 1.62 -22.95
C THR A 185 16.13 1.42 -24.46
N ALA A 186 15.94 2.52 -25.20
CA ALA A 186 16.17 2.57 -26.65
C ALA A 186 17.66 2.77 -27.00
N VAL A 187 18.47 3.28 -26.07
CA VAL A 187 19.90 3.57 -26.31
C VAL A 187 20.76 2.81 -25.30
N PRO A 188 21.62 1.88 -25.76
CA PRO A 188 22.60 1.21 -24.90
C PRO A 188 23.72 2.18 -24.52
N ASP A 189 23.48 3.10 -23.60
CA ASP A 189 24.56 3.85 -22.95
C ASP A 189 25.20 2.96 -21.88
N ARG A 190 26.32 2.35 -22.25
CA ARG A 190 27.06 1.41 -21.40
C ARG A 190 27.57 2.06 -20.10
N ASN A 191 27.88 3.36 -20.12
CA ASN A 191 28.37 4.06 -18.93
C ASN A 191 27.23 4.28 -17.93
N LEU A 192 26.08 4.73 -18.42
CA LEU A 192 24.87 4.86 -17.61
C LEU A 192 24.45 3.51 -16.99
N MET A 193 24.50 2.43 -17.78
CA MET A 193 24.18 1.09 -17.28
C MET A 193 25.12 0.63 -16.16
N ILE A 194 26.42 0.97 -16.24
CA ILE A 194 27.40 0.65 -15.20
C ILE A 194 27.13 1.47 -13.94
N GLU A 195 26.92 2.78 -14.07
CA GLU A 195 26.63 3.67 -12.95
C GLU A 195 25.40 3.19 -12.16
N MET A 196 24.33 2.87 -12.86
CA MET A 196 23.07 2.46 -12.24
C MET A 196 23.14 1.05 -11.64
N LYS A 197 23.89 0.12 -12.25
CA LYS A 197 24.19 -1.17 -11.62
C LYS A 197 24.94 -0.98 -10.30
N GLN A 198 25.87 -0.03 -10.22
CA GLN A 198 26.54 0.31 -8.96
C GLN A 198 25.57 0.92 -7.93
N LYS A 199 24.54 1.64 -8.41
CA LYS A 199 23.46 2.18 -7.57
C LYS A 199 22.42 1.13 -7.13
N GLY A 200 22.49 -0.12 -7.60
CA GLY A 200 21.60 -1.22 -7.19
C GLY A 200 20.48 -1.57 -8.18
N VAL A 201 20.47 -0.95 -9.36
CA VAL A 201 19.52 -1.27 -10.44
C VAL A 201 19.79 -2.68 -10.96
N VAL A 202 18.71 -3.44 -11.07
CA VAL A 202 18.80 -4.89 -11.15
C VAL A 202 19.04 -5.35 -12.59
N THR A 203 18.30 -4.80 -13.56
CA THR A 203 18.31 -5.28 -14.95
C THR A 203 17.89 -4.20 -15.95
N TYR A 204 18.42 -4.32 -17.17
CA TYR A 204 18.10 -3.49 -18.33
C TYR A 204 17.58 -4.37 -19.46
N LEU A 205 16.53 -3.90 -20.14
CA LEU A 205 15.96 -4.50 -21.34
C LEU A 205 16.04 -3.50 -22.49
N HIS A 206 16.44 -3.97 -23.67
CA HIS A 206 16.57 -3.14 -24.85
C HIS A 206 15.25 -3.04 -25.61
N LYS A 207 14.93 -1.86 -26.15
CA LYS A 207 13.86 -1.67 -27.16
C LYS A 207 14.46 -1.94 -28.56
N PRO A 208 13.81 -2.73 -29.45
CA PRO A 208 12.50 -3.37 -29.28
C PRO A 208 12.54 -4.53 -28.29
N ILE A 209 11.48 -4.66 -27.50
CA ILE A 209 11.44 -5.53 -26.33
C ILE A 209 11.25 -6.98 -26.77
N ASP A 210 12.22 -7.83 -26.45
CA ASP A 210 12.10 -9.27 -26.64
C ASP A 210 11.19 -9.86 -25.56
N GLU A 211 10.10 -10.51 -26.00
CA GLU A 211 9.10 -11.12 -25.11
C GLU A 211 9.73 -12.15 -24.15
N ARG A 212 10.69 -12.96 -24.63
CA ARG A 212 11.31 -14.01 -23.82
C ARG A 212 12.25 -13.42 -22.78
N GLU A 213 13.03 -12.41 -23.17
CA GLU A 213 13.92 -11.68 -22.27
C GLU A 213 13.11 -11.00 -21.15
N LEU A 214 12.05 -10.28 -21.50
CA LEU A 214 11.13 -9.65 -20.55
C LEU A 214 10.57 -10.66 -19.54
N ILE A 215 9.96 -11.74 -20.03
CA ILE A 215 9.33 -12.76 -19.16
C ILE A 215 10.38 -13.39 -18.24
N SER A 216 11.57 -13.70 -18.77
CA SER A 216 12.66 -14.29 -18.00
C SER A 216 13.14 -13.35 -16.88
N SER A 217 13.40 -12.08 -17.20
CA SER A 217 13.82 -11.08 -16.22
C SER A 217 12.77 -10.85 -15.14
N VAL A 218 11.50 -10.71 -15.51
CA VAL A 218 10.41 -10.58 -14.54
C VAL A 218 10.33 -11.80 -13.64
N ALA A 219 10.41 -13.02 -14.20
CA ALA A 219 10.36 -14.25 -13.42
C ALA A 219 11.50 -14.35 -12.40
N ILE A 220 12.74 -14.09 -12.80
CA ILE A 220 13.91 -14.15 -11.92
C ILE A 220 13.77 -13.18 -10.76
N HIS A 221 13.46 -11.91 -11.05
CA HIS A 221 13.48 -10.86 -10.04
C HIS A 221 12.26 -10.88 -9.13
N LEU A 222 11.08 -11.13 -9.69
CA LEU A 222 9.86 -11.24 -8.89
C LEU A 222 9.89 -12.47 -7.98
N LYS A 223 10.37 -13.61 -8.48
CA LYS A 223 10.53 -14.81 -7.65
C LYS A 223 11.50 -14.56 -6.49
N LYS A 224 12.68 -13.98 -6.76
CA LYS A 224 13.68 -13.66 -5.73
C LYS A 224 13.12 -12.68 -4.69
N TYR A 225 12.40 -11.65 -5.12
CA TYR A 225 11.79 -10.68 -4.22
C TYR A 225 10.70 -11.33 -3.35
N MET A 226 9.86 -12.19 -3.92
CA MET A 226 8.85 -12.94 -3.18
C MET A 226 9.48 -13.93 -2.19
N GLU A 227 10.57 -14.59 -2.56
CA GLU A 227 11.38 -15.44 -1.68
C GLU A 227 11.88 -14.64 -0.47
N LEU A 228 12.50 -13.48 -0.71
CA LEU A 228 12.97 -12.57 0.33
C LEU A 228 11.80 -12.14 1.25
N LYS A 229 10.68 -11.72 0.66
CA LYS A 229 9.45 -11.36 1.38
C LYS A 229 8.95 -12.53 2.24
N SER A 230 9.04 -13.76 1.75
CA SER A 230 8.65 -14.98 2.47
C SER A 230 9.62 -15.32 3.61
N LEU A 231 10.92 -15.07 3.48
CA LEU A 231 11.90 -15.26 4.56
C LEU A 231 11.61 -14.33 5.73
N PHE A 232 11.35 -13.05 5.43
CA PHE A 232 10.89 -12.12 6.46
C PHE A 232 9.59 -12.59 7.13
N ARG A 233 8.66 -13.18 6.36
CA ARG A 233 7.43 -13.81 6.90
C ARG A 233 7.72 -15.03 7.78
N LYS A 234 8.69 -15.88 7.43
CA LYS A 234 9.04 -17.07 8.23
C LYS A 234 9.71 -16.69 9.56
N ALA A 235 10.45 -15.59 9.59
CA ALA A 235 10.98 -15.01 10.81
C ALA A 235 9.97 -14.09 11.54
N SER A 236 8.68 -14.14 11.21
CA SER A 236 7.65 -13.23 11.73
C SER A 236 6.85 -13.76 12.92
N THR A 237 7.13 -14.98 13.37
CA THR A 237 6.43 -15.59 14.50
C THR A 237 7.31 -15.59 15.75
N ASP A 238 6.70 -15.33 16.89
CA ASP A 238 7.32 -15.58 18.19
C ASP A 238 7.20 -17.08 18.51
N GLU A 239 8.35 -17.75 18.68
CA GLU A 239 8.42 -19.21 18.83
C GLU A 239 7.69 -19.72 20.07
N LEU A 240 7.65 -18.91 21.13
CA LEU A 240 7.05 -19.28 22.39
C LEU A 240 5.51 -19.24 22.34
N THR A 241 4.96 -18.17 21.78
CA THR A 241 3.52 -17.90 21.80
C THR A 241 2.80 -18.38 20.55
N GLY A 242 3.53 -18.62 19.45
CA GLY A 242 2.96 -18.92 18.13
C GLY A 242 2.18 -17.75 17.51
N LEU A 243 2.25 -16.57 18.13
CA LEU A 243 1.74 -15.32 17.59
C LEU A 243 2.78 -14.67 16.67
N ALA A 244 2.42 -13.56 16.04
CA ALA A 244 3.41 -12.74 15.35
C ALA A 244 4.43 -12.14 16.36
N ASN A 245 5.61 -11.78 15.89
CA ASN A 245 6.58 -11.02 16.68
C ASN A 245 6.39 -9.51 16.48
N LYS A 246 7.11 -8.71 17.27
CA LYS A 246 7.07 -7.25 17.21
C LYS A 246 7.29 -6.69 15.80
N PRO A 247 8.34 -7.07 15.04
CA PRO A 247 8.52 -6.58 13.67
C PRO A 247 7.29 -6.82 12.77
N MET A 248 6.68 -8.00 12.88
CA MET A 248 5.54 -8.36 12.04
C MET A 248 4.27 -7.58 12.37
N ILE A 249 3.97 -7.35 13.66
CA ILE A 249 2.76 -6.58 14.01
C ILE A 249 2.90 -5.11 13.67
N ILE A 250 4.11 -4.54 13.82
CA ILE A 250 4.39 -3.17 13.39
C ILE A 250 4.22 -3.04 11.88
N LYS A 251 4.74 -4.00 11.11
CA LYS A 251 4.53 -4.05 9.67
C LYS A 251 3.06 -4.16 9.31
N PHE A 252 2.32 -5.08 9.95
CA PHE A 252 0.89 -5.27 9.70
C PHE A 252 0.10 -3.99 9.99
N LEU A 253 0.39 -3.31 11.12
CA LEU A 253 -0.22 -2.04 11.45
C LEU A 253 0.11 -0.96 10.42
N ASN A 254 1.38 -0.87 10.01
CA ASN A 254 1.83 0.06 8.99
C ASN A 254 1.09 -0.18 7.67
N ASP A 255 0.97 -1.43 7.23
CA ASP A 255 0.24 -1.81 6.03
C ASP A 255 -1.24 -1.41 6.10
N ARG A 256 -1.86 -1.31 7.29
CA ARG A 256 -3.24 -0.82 7.46
C ARG A 256 -3.33 0.70 7.44
N ILE A 257 -2.37 1.38 8.05
CA ILE A 257 -2.31 2.85 8.11
C ILE A 257 -1.92 3.46 6.76
N MET A 258 -1.06 2.80 5.99
CA MET A 258 -0.59 3.33 4.70
C MET A 258 -1.67 3.28 3.61
N LEU A 259 -2.72 2.49 3.79
CA LEU A 259 -3.86 2.46 2.87
C LEU A 259 -4.55 3.83 2.81
N ARG A 260 -4.87 4.30 1.60
CA ARG A 260 -5.59 5.56 1.36
C ARG A 260 -7.09 5.44 1.64
N ALA A 261 -7.46 4.96 2.83
CA ALA A 261 -8.85 4.85 3.24
C ALA A 261 -8.99 5.25 4.71
N TYR A 262 -9.89 6.19 4.97
CA TYR A 262 -10.26 6.58 6.31
C TYR A 262 -11.23 5.53 6.87
N ARG A 263 -10.70 4.62 7.69
CA ARG A 263 -11.39 3.42 8.16
C ARG A 263 -11.22 3.27 9.67
N HIS A 264 -12.11 2.51 10.29
CA HIS A 264 -11.93 2.13 11.69
C HIS A 264 -10.69 1.23 11.82
N LEU A 265 -9.84 1.54 12.79
CA LEU A 265 -8.63 0.79 13.10
C LEU A 265 -8.35 0.95 14.58
N SER A 266 -8.44 -0.15 15.33
CA SER A 266 -8.24 -0.14 16.77
C SER A 266 -7.07 -1.02 17.19
N LEU A 267 -6.43 -0.67 18.30
CA LEU A 267 -5.33 -1.41 18.91
C LEU A 267 -5.69 -1.84 20.32
N LEU A 268 -5.30 -3.06 20.68
CA LEU A 268 -5.26 -3.53 22.07
C LEU A 268 -3.81 -3.69 22.48
N PHE A 269 -3.37 -2.96 23.50
CA PHE A 269 -2.06 -3.16 24.12
C PHE A 269 -2.30 -3.79 25.50
N MET A 270 -1.70 -4.95 25.72
CA MET A 270 -1.97 -5.78 26.88
C MET A 270 -0.68 -6.19 27.59
N ASP A 271 -0.79 -6.42 28.90
CA ASP A 271 0.32 -6.91 29.71
C ASP A 271 -0.19 -7.75 30.88
N ILE A 272 0.54 -8.83 31.18
CA ILE A 272 0.19 -9.81 32.21
C ILE A 272 0.42 -9.23 33.60
N ASP A 273 -0.62 -9.23 34.41
CA ASP A 273 -0.54 -8.69 35.76
C ASP A 273 0.37 -9.55 36.64
N TYR A 274 1.35 -8.91 37.31
CA TYR A 274 2.29 -9.54 38.24
C TYR A 274 3.13 -10.68 37.63
N PHE A 275 3.49 -10.61 36.34
CA PHE A 275 4.25 -11.66 35.68
C PHE A 275 5.64 -11.90 36.29
N LYS A 276 6.31 -10.85 36.76
CA LYS A 276 7.56 -10.99 37.49
C LYS A 276 7.38 -11.80 38.78
N ASP A 277 6.38 -11.47 39.60
CA ASP A 277 6.10 -12.20 40.85
C ASP A 277 5.71 -13.65 40.57
N PHE A 278 5.02 -13.90 39.44
CA PHE A 278 4.72 -15.24 38.97
C PHE A 278 5.99 -16.04 38.66
N ASN A 279 6.93 -15.46 37.90
CA ASN A 279 8.21 -16.10 37.57
C ASN A 279 9.08 -16.32 38.81
N ASP A 280 9.15 -15.34 39.71
CA ASP A 280 9.92 -15.45 40.94
C ASP A 280 9.37 -16.58 41.84
N LYS A 281 8.07 -16.86 41.76
CA LYS A 281 7.41 -17.91 42.56
C LYS A 281 7.43 -19.30 41.91
N TYR A 282 7.27 -19.39 40.60
CA TYR A 282 7.06 -20.67 39.88
C TYR A 282 8.15 -21.01 38.85
N GLY A 283 9.12 -20.12 38.66
CA GLY A 283 10.23 -20.27 37.71
C GLY A 283 9.86 -19.90 36.27
N HIS A 284 10.90 -19.62 35.47
CA HIS A 284 10.73 -19.18 34.08
C HIS A 284 10.04 -20.21 33.17
N VAL A 285 10.21 -21.52 33.43
CA VAL A 285 9.55 -22.57 32.64
C VAL A 285 8.03 -22.48 32.77
N ALA A 286 7.51 -22.21 33.98
CA ALA A 286 6.09 -21.99 34.20
C ALA A 286 5.62 -20.69 33.50
N GLY A 287 6.46 -19.64 33.52
CA GLY A 287 6.23 -18.39 32.80
C GLY A 287 6.12 -18.58 31.29
N ASP A 288 6.99 -19.41 30.71
CA ASP A 288 7.00 -19.72 29.29
C ASP A 288 5.73 -20.47 28.86
N LEU A 289 5.31 -21.47 29.65
CA LEU A 289 4.04 -22.18 29.44
C LEU A 289 2.84 -21.23 29.54
N LEU A 290 2.90 -20.28 30.47
CA LEU A 290 1.88 -19.25 30.65
C LEU A 290 1.78 -18.34 29.41
N LEU A 291 2.92 -17.84 28.91
CA LEU A 291 2.98 -17.03 27.71
C LEU A 291 2.44 -17.79 26.49
N ALA A 292 2.84 -19.05 26.30
CA ALA A 292 2.35 -19.91 25.23
C ALA A 292 0.82 -20.09 25.30
N ARG A 293 0.28 -20.30 26.50
CA ARG A 293 -1.16 -20.43 26.71
C ARG A 293 -1.90 -19.13 26.39
N ILE A 294 -1.40 -18.00 26.86
CA ILE A 294 -1.98 -16.68 26.57
C ILE A 294 -2.00 -16.41 25.06
N GLY A 295 -0.90 -16.72 24.37
CA GLY A 295 -0.83 -16.62 22.91
C GLY A 295 -1.97 -17.38 22.22
N SER A 296 -2.23 -18.61 22.64
CA SER A 296 -3.34 -19.43 22.15
C SER A 296 -4.71 -18.81 22.45
N VAL A 297 -4.92 -18.30 23.67
CA VAL A 297 -6.19 -17.67 24.07
C VAL A 297 -6.47 -16.41 23.24
N ILE A 298 -5.46 -15.57 23.01
CA ILE A 298 -5.58 -14.37 22.19
C ILE A 298 -5.95 -14.76 20.75
N LYS A 299 -5.19 -15.69 20.15
CA LYS A 299 -5.40 -16.15 18.78
C LYS A 299 -6.82 -16.69 18.55
N ASN A 300 -7.37 -17.41 19.52
CA ASN A 300 -8.73 -17.97 19.45
C ASN A 300 -9.84 -16.94 19.77
N SER A 301 -9.47 -15.78 20.30
CA SER A 301 -10.44 -14.74 20.69
C SER A 301 -10.70 -13.73 19.57
N ILE A 302 -9.81 -13.63 18.58
CA ILE A 302 -9.82 -12.66 17.48
C ILE A 302 -10.20 -13.31 16.13
N ARG A 303 -10.50 -12.49 15.11
CA ARG A 303 -10.88 -12.95 13.77
C ARG A 303 -9.63 -13.31 12.96
N SER A 304 -9.81 -14.07 11.87
CA SER A 304 -8.69 -14.53 11.03
C SER A 304 -7.92 -13.40 10.33
N TYR A 305 -8.56 -12.25 10.11
CA TYR A 305 -7.94 -11.07 9.49
C TYR A 305 -7.42 -10.06 10.51
N ASP A 306 -7.68 -10.27 11.81
CA ASP A 306 -7.02 -9.55 12.89
C ASP A 306 -5.61 -10.11 13.08
N LYS A 307 -4.71 -9.33 13.68
CA LYS A 307 -3.36 -9.79 13.96
C LYS A 307 -3.00 -9.55 15.41
N ALA A 308 -2.46 -10.57 16.07
CA ALA A 308 -1.92 -10.48 17.41
C ALA A 308 -0.44 -10.85 17.41
N ALA A 309 0.32 -10.20 18.28
CA ALA A 309 1.74 -10.44 18.47
C ALA A 309 2.18 -10.32 19.92
N ARG A 310 3.27 -11.03 20.24
CA ARG A 310 4.06 -10.73 21.42
C ARG A 310 4.91 -9.50 21.12
N TYR A 311 4.67 -8.42 21.86
CA TYR A 311 5.31 -7.13 21.64
C TYR A 311 6.66 -7.04 22.34
N GLY A 312 6.78 -7.63 23.54
CA GLY A 312 8.04 -7.75 24.27
C GLY A 312 7.79 -8.44 25.61
N GLY A 313 8.72 -9.24 26.14
CA GLY A 313 8.58 -9.84 27.48
C GLY A 313 7.20 -10.48 27.76
N GLU A 314 6.38 -9.82 28.57
CA GLU A 314 5.00 -10.18 28.95
C GLU A 314 3.89 -9.34 28.26
N GLU A 315 4.27 -8.52 27.30
CA GLU A 315 3.42 -7.59 26.58
C GLU A 315 2.93 -8.15 25.24
N PHE A 316 1.68 -7.84 24.90
CA PHE A 316 1.01 -8.26 23.68
C PHE A 316 0.34 -7.08 22.99
N LEU A 317 0.35 -7.10 21.65
CA LEU A 317 -0.34 -6.12 20.82
C LEU A 317 -1.29 -6.82 19.86
N VAL A 318 -2.52 -6.33 19.76
CA VAL A 318 -3.52 -6.78 18.78
C VAL A 318 -3.94 -5.61 17.92
N VAL A 319 -3.93 -5.80 16.60
CA VAL A 319 -4.43 -4.85 15.60
C VAL A 319 -5.77 -5.36 15.08
N LEU A 320 -6.80 -4.53 15.18
CA LEU A 320 -8.18 -4.82 14.78
C LEU A 320 -8.60 -3.89 13.63
N PRO A 321 -8.41 -4.31 12.36
CA PRO A 321 -8.90 -3.55 11.20
C PRO A 321 -10.43 -3.48 11.19
N GLU A 322 -10.99 -2.41 10.63
CA GLU A 322 -12.44 -2.21 10.47
C GLU A 322 -13.23 -2.38 11.78
N THR A 323 -12.64 -1.93 12.90
CA THR A 323 -13.21 -2.12 14.24
C THR A 323 -13.19 -0.81 15.01
N SER A 324 -14.37 -0.36 15.45
CA SER A 324 -14.57 0.86 16.23
C SER A 324 -14.07 0.72 17.67
N LEU A 325 -13.88 1.83 18.40
CA LEU A 325 -13.47 1.77 19.81
C LEU A 325 -14.45 0.98 20.71
N PRO A 326 -15.78 1.12 20.60
CA PRO A 326 -16.73 0.28 21.34
C PRO A 326 -16.60 -1.21 21.03
N ASP A 327 -16.45 -1.57 19.76
CA ASP A 327 -16.31 -2.98 19.35
C ASP A 327 -14.97 -3.57 19.81
N ALA A 328 -13.90 -2.78 19.71
CA ALA A 328 -12.57 -3.18 20.19
C ALA A 328 -12.59 -3.43 21.70
N ARG A 329 -13.34 -2.64 22.47
CA ARG A 329 -13.53 -2.87 23.91
C ARG A 329 -14.23 -4.20 24.20
N ILE A 330 -15.20 -4.61 23.38
CA ILE A 330 -15.86 -5.91 23.52
C ILE A 330 -14.87 -7.05 23.28
N VAL A 331 -14.03 -6.93 22.25
CA VAL A 331 -12.97 -7.92 21.96
C VAL A 331 -11.95 -7.98 23.10
N ALA A 332 -11.54 -6.84 23.64
CA ALA A 332 -10.64 -6.76 24.79
C ALA A 332 -11.21 -7.43 26.04
N GLU A 333 -12.47 -7.16 26.38
CA GLU A 333 -13.13 -7.80 27.53
C GLU A 333 -13.27 -9.31 27.35
N LYS A 334 -13.56 -9.77 26.13
CA LYS A 334 -13.57 -11.19 25.80
C LYS A 334 -12.20 -11.83 26.03
N ILE A 335 -11.12 -11.22 25.55
CA ILE A 335 -9.75 -11.71 25.76
C ILE A 335 -9.42 -11.76 27.26
N ARG A 336 -9.70 -10.67 27.99
CA ARG A 336 -9.45 -10.58 29.43
C ARG A 336 -10.19 -11.66 30.21
N ALA A 337 -11.49 -11.84 29.96
CA ALA A 337 -12.30 -12.85 30.62
C ALA A 337 -11.81 -14.27 30.31
N ASN A 338 -11.43 -14.54 29.06
CA ASN A 338 -10.89 -15.85 28.66
C ASN A 338 -9.53 -16.14 29.31
N ILE A 339 -8.66 -15.14 29.45
CA ILE A 339 -7.37 -15.30 30.13
C ILE A 339 -7.58 -15.54 31.62
N LYS A 340 -8.44 -14.76 32.28
CA LYS A 340 -8.79 -14.94 33.69
C LYS A 340 -9.37 -16.32 33.99
N GLY A 341 -10.18 -16.85 33.06
CA GLY A 341 -10.74 -18.21 33.14
C GLY A 341 -9.78 -19.32 32.73
N SER A 342 -8.61 -19.00 32.14
CA SER A 342 -7.65 -19.99 31.69
C SER A 342 -6.76 -20.45 32.83
N VAL A 343 -6.96 -21.69 33.27
CA VAL A 343 -6.11 -22.35 34.28
C VAL A 343 -4.96 -23.07 33.59
N ILE A 344 -3.73 -22.83 34.05
CA ILE A 344 -2.53 -23.57 33.64
C ILE A 344 -2.22 -24.59 34.73
N LYS A 345 -2.05 -25.85 34.32
CA LYS A 345 -1.59 -26.91 35.21
C LYS A 345 -0.07 -26.98 35.16
N PHE A 346 0.58 -26.74 36.29
CA PHE A 346 2.02 -26.85 36.44
C PHE A 346 2.34 -27.52 37.77
N GLU A 347 3.07 -28.64 37.75
CA GLU A 347 3.45 -29.42 38.94
C GLU A 347 2.26 -29.65 39.91
N GLU A 348 1.16 -30.18 39.38
CA GLU A 348 -0.11 -30.43 40.08
C GLU A 348 -0.88 -29.19 40.61
N LYS A 349 -0.34 -27.98 40.42
CA LYS A 349 -1.00 -26.73 40.80
C LYS A 349 -1.80 -26.16 39.64
N ALA A 350 -2.99 -25.64 39.97
CA ALA A 350 -3.81 -24.82 39.08
C ALA A 350 -3.40 -23.36 39.25
N LEU A 351 -2.74 -22.81 38.23
CA LEU A 351 -2.26 -21.43 38.20
C LEU A 351 -3.19 -20.58 37.32
N ASN A 352 -3.50 -19.37 37.80
CA ASN A 352 -4.26 -18.38 37.06
C ASN A 352 -3.53 -17.03 37.10
N VAL A 353 -3.79 -16.21 36.09
CA VAL A 353 -3.33 -14.83 36.02
C VAL A 353 -4.43 -13.94 35.49
N THR A 354 -4.28 -12.64 35.68
CA THR A 354 -5.11 -11.63 35.04
C THR A 354 -4.27 -10.83 34.06
N ILE A 355 -4.93 -10.03 33.23
CA ILE A 355 -4.29 -9.19 32.22
C ILE A 355 -4.92 -7.80 32.26
N SER A 356 -4.08 -6.79 32.10
CA SER A 356 -4.50 -5.41 31.90
C SER A 356 -4.49 -5.08 30.41
N ILE A 357 -5.48 -4.33 29.93
CA ILE A 357 -5.60 -3.99 28.50
C ILE A 357 -5.91 -2.50 28.32
N GLY A 358 -5.08 -1.81 27.54
CA GLY A 358 -5.33 -0.49 26.99
C GLY A 358 -5.86 -0.59 25.55
N VAL A 359 -6.83 0.27 25.21
CA VAL A 359 -7.48 0.28 23.89
C VAL A 359 -7.37 1.67 23.26
N SER A 360 -6.93 1.74 22.00
CA SER A 360 -6.94 2.95 21.18
C SER A 360 -7.64 2.73 19.84
N SER A 361 -8.09 3.81 19.20
CA SER A 361 -8.72 3.78 17.87
C SER A 361 -8.35 5.02 17.07
N LEU A 362 -8.09 4.84 15.78
CA LEU A 362 -7.75 5.91 14.84
C LEU A 362 -8.83 6.99 14.78
N ILE A 363 -10.08 6.59 14.51
CA ILE A 363 -11.19 7.52 14.29
C ILE A 363 -11.68 8.06 15.64
N ASP A 364 -11.89 7.19 16.63
CA ASP A 364 -12.46 7.61 17.91
C ASP A 364 -11.49 8.45 18.75
N ASN A 365 -10.19 8.45 18.42
CA ASN A 365 -9.19 9.33 19.04
C ASN A 365 -8.73 10.47 18.11
N GLU A 366 -9.47 10.77 17.04
CA GLU A 366 -9.13 11.80 16.05
C GLU A 366 -8.83 13.18 16.67
N GLU A 367 -9.65 13.65 17.61
CA GLU A 367 -9.45 14.96 18.25
C GLU A 367 -8.10 15.04 18.98
N TYR A 368 -7.71 13.98 19.68
CA TYR A 368 -6.44 13.93 20.39
C TYR A 368 -5.26 13.83 19.41
N ILE A 369 -5.39 13.02 18.35
CA ILE A 369 -4.37 12.85 17.31
C ILE A 369 -4.14 14.18 16.57
N THR A 370 -5.22 14.84 16.14
CA THR A 370 -5.15 16.10 15.39
C THR A 370 -4.53 17.21 16.21
N LYS A 371 -4.91 17.33 17.49
CA LYS A 371 -4.32 18.28 18.44
C LYS A 371 -2.84 18.02 18.71
N THR A 372 -2.47 16.77 18.93
CA THR A 372 -1.07 16.37 19.23
C THR A 372 -0.15 16.61 18.03
N LEU A 373 -0.61 16.25 16.83
CA LEU A 373 0.18 16.38 15.59
C LEU A 373 0.02 17.74 14.91
N LYS A 374 -0.80 18.64 15.45
CA LYS A 374 -1.11 19.98 14.90
C LYS A 374 -1.64 19.93 13.45
N ILE A 375 -2.48 18.93 13.15
CA ILE A 375 -3.12 18.77 11.85
C ILE A 375 -4.60 19.17 11.95
N LYS A 376 -5.18 19.68 10.86
CA LYS A 376 -6.57 20.18 10.85
C LYS A 376 -7.61 19.07 10.84
N ASN A 377 -7.37 18.03 10.06
CA ASN A 377 -8.30 16.93 9.86
C ASN A 377 -7.50 15.66 9.57
N LEU A 378 -7.80 14.57 10.29
CA LEU A 378 -7.10 13.31 10.12
C LEU A 378 -7.44 12.69 8.76
N ARG A 379 -8.68 12.84 8.30
CA ARG A 379 -9.18 12.33 7.02
C ARG A 379 -8.38 12.85 5.83
N ASP A 380 -7.91 14.10 5.84
CA ASP A 380 -7.14 14.68 4.75
C ASP A 380 -5.76 14.00 4.55
N ILE A 381 -5.26 13.31 5.58
CA ILE A 381 -4.02 12.51 5.49
C ILE A 381 -4.28 11.21 4.71
N PHE A 382 -5.42 10.55 4.94
CA PHE A 382 -5.75 9.26 4.33
C PHE A 382 -6.44 9.42 2.97
N GLU A 383 -7.36 10.38 2.84
CA GLU A 383 -8.17 10.67 1.65
C GLU A 383 -7.73 11.98 0.98
N VAL A 384 -6.54 11.92 0.39
CA VAL A 384 -5.94 13.06 -0.32
C VAL A 384 -6.82 13.49 -1.51
N LYS A 385 -7.24 14.76 -1.51
CA LYS A 385 -8.12 15.35 -2.54
C LYS A 385 -7.39 15.77 -3.82
N ASP A 386 -6.24 16.44 -3.69
CA ASP A 386 -5.41 16.84 -4.84
C ASP A 386 -4.13 16.01 -4.89
N ILE A 387 -4.23 14.93 -5.65
CA ILE A 387 -3.16 13.97 -5.89
C ILE A 387 -1.93 14.65 -6.52
N LYS A 388 -2.11 15.61 -7.44
CA LYS A 388 -1.02 16.18 -8.24
C LYS A 388 -0.15 17.15 -7.45
N GLN A 389 -0.69 17.75 -6.39
CA GLN A 389 0.00 18.71 -5.52
C GLN A 389 0.48 18.10 -4.19
N THR A 390 0.16 16.83 -3.92
CA THR A 390 0.47 16.23 -2.62
C THR A 390 1.94 15.89 -2.47
N ASN A 391 2.52 16.31 -1.35
CA ASN A 391 3.81 15.82 -0.89
C ASN A 391 3.64 14.44 -0.23
N TRP A 392 3.87 13.40 -1.03
CA TRP A 392 3.70 12.01 -0.63
C TRP A 392 4.64 11.57 0.47
N GLU A 393 5.88 12.03 0.43
CA GLU A 393 6.88 11.70 1.45
C GLU A 393 6.47 12.26 2.82
N GLU A 394 5.97 13.49 2.84
CA GLU A 394 5.49 14.13 4.06
C GLU A 394 4.21 13.49 4.60
N ASN A 395 3.29 13.08 3.71
CA ASN A 395 2.07 12.39 4.10
C ASN A 395 2.39 11.03 4.77
N GLU A 396 3.30 10.24 4.19
CA GLU A 396 3.68 8.94 4.77
C GLU A 396 4.45 9.12 6.09
N LYS A 397 5.32 10.13 6.20
CA LYS A 397 5.92 10.52 7.50
C LYS A 397 4.86 10.90 8.54
N MET A 398 3.78 11.57 8.13
CA MET A 398 2.67 11.87 9.05
C MET A 398 1.93 10.61 9.49
N LYS A 399 1.70 9.67 8.57
CA LYS A 399 1.10 8.37 8.87
C LYS A 399 1.96 7.53 9.82
N GLU A 400 3.28 7.56 9.69
CA GLU A 400 4.18 6.93 10.67
C GLU A 400 4.03 7.56 12.06
N LYS A 401 3.93 8.89 12.16
CA LYS A 401 3.66 9.56 13.44
C LYS A 401 2.30 9.18 14.02
N ILE A 402 1.27 9.03 13.19
CA ILE A 402 -0.06 8.57 13.60
C ILE A 402 0.01 7.14 14.15
N ARG A 403 0.74 6.24 13.48
CA ARG A 403 0.98 4.86 13.96
C ARG A 403 1.61 4.86 15.35
N ASP A 404 2.71 5.59 15.52
CA ASP A 404 3.44 5.61 16.77
C ASP A 404 2.60 6.22 17.89
N LEU A 405 1.83 7.27 17.57
CA LEU A 405 0.89 7.88 18.50
C LEU A 405 -0.24 6.92 18.89
N LEU A 406 -0.77 6.11 17.97
CA LEU A 406 -1.81 5.13 18.30
C LEU A 406 -1.32 4.06 19.28
N ILE A 407 -0.07 3.62 19.14
CA ILE A 407 0.57 2.69 20.08
C ILE A 407 0.76 3.36 21.44
N ASP A 408 1.28 4.59 21.47
CA ASP A 408 1.44 5.39 22.69
C ASP A 408 0.10 5.65 23.42
N ILE A 409 -0.97 5.93 22.68
CA ILE A 409 -2.33 6.09 23.21
C ILE A 409 -2.79 4.78 23.88
N ALA A 410 -2.58 3.63 23.23
CA ALA A 410 -2.94 2.33 23.80
C ALA A 410 -2.10 2.00 25.04
N ASP A 411 -0.80 2.33 25.04
CA ASP A 411 0.10 2.14 26.17
C ASP A 411 -0.29 3.03 27.37
N LYS A 412 -0.64 4.30 27.15
CA LYS A 412 -1.19 5.19 28.20
C LYS A 412 -2.48 4.63 28.80
N ALA A 413 -3.35 4.06 27.97
CA ALA A 413 -4.55 3.39 28.45
C ALA A 413 -4.22 2.13 29.26
N LEU A 414 -3.20 1.36 28.86
CA LEU A 414 -2.71 0.18 29.58
C LEU A 414 -2.11 0.58 30.94
N TYR A 415 -1.33 1.65 31.00
CA TYR A 415 -0.81 2.21 32.24
C TYR A 415 -1.95 2.55 33.23
N ARG A 416 -3.03 3.16 32.74
CA ARG A 416 -4.24 3.41 33.56
C ARG A 416 -4.97 2.14 33.95
N ALA A 417 -5.01 1.12 33.09
CA ALA A 417 -5.55 -0.18 33.45
C ALA A 417 -4.79 -0.79 34.63
N LYS A 418 -3.45 -0.70 34.64
CA LYS A 418 -2.59 -1.16 35.74
C LYS A 418 -2.66 -0.30 37.00
N SER A 419 -2.91 1.00 36.87
CA SER A 419 -2.86 1.93 38.00
C SER A 419 -4.08 1.81 38.91
N THR A 420 -3.88 1.85 40.23
CA THR A 420 -4.94 2.13 41.20
C THR A 420 -5.13 3.64 41.29
N TYR A 421 -6.38 4.13 41.38
CA TYR A 421 -6.62 5.58 41.42
C TYR A 421 -7.74 6.00 42.37
N CYS A 422 -7.65 7.23 42.85
CA CYS A 422 -8.69 7.88 43.63
C CYS A 422 -9.67 8.62 42.71
N SER A 423 -10.96 8.32 42.78
CA SER A 423 -11.97 9.02 41.97
C SER A 423 -12.27 10.44 42.47
N GLY A 424 -11.79 10.81 43.67
CA GLY A 424 -12.00 12.14 44.24
C GLY A 424 -10.99 13.18 43.76
N CYS A 425 -9.71 12.86 43.73
CA CYS A 425 -8.64 13.78 43.32
C CYS A 425 -7.84 13.31 42.09
N PHE A 426 -8.21 12.19 41.47
CA PHE A 426 -7.57 11.61 40.29
C PHE A 426 -6.11 11.18 40.46
N TYR A 427 -5.58 11.20 41.69
CA TYR A 427 -4.28 10.61 42.00
C TYR A 427 -4.28 9.12 41.64
N HIS A 428 -3.25 8.67 40.94
CA HIS A 428 -3.11 7.29 40.49
C HIS A 428 -1.67 6.80 40.64
N SER A 429 -1.51 5.51 40.91
CA SER A 429 -0.22 4.85 41.03
C SER A 429 -0.31 3.36 40.68
N ILE A 430 0.73 2.83 40.03
CA ILE A 430 0.89 1.39 39.79
C ILE A 430 1.25 0.65 41.08
N ASN A 431 1.84 1.36 42.05
CA ASN A 431 2.22 0.83 43.35
C ASN A 431 1.03 0.87 44.31
N GLU A 432 0.34 -0.26 44.43
CA GLU A 432 -0.87 -0.36 45.27
C GLU A 432 -0.58 -0.13 46.77
N LEU A 433 0.67 -0.30 47.21
CA LEU A 433 1.09 -0.06 48.60
C LEU A 433 1.03 1.42 49.01
N GLU A 434 0.93 2.34 48.05
CA GLU A 434 0.73 3.77 48.32
C GLU A 434 -0.70 4.06 48.83
N PHE A 435 -1.66 3.20 48.53
CA PHE A 435 -3.05 3.31 48.99
C PHE A 435 -3.27 2.55 50.31
N LYS A 436 -2.55 2.94 51.36
CA LYS A 436 -2.66 2.33 52.69
C LYS A 436 -4.08 2.44 53.23
N ASP A 437 -4.57 1.36 53.83
CA ASP A 437 -5.92 1.26 54.40
C ASP A 437 -7.05 1.68 53.44
N ASN A 438 -6.82 1.47 52.13
CA ASN A 438 -7.73 1.86 51.06
C ASN A 438 -8.04 3.37 51.03
N ARG A 439 -7.05 4.21 51.38
CA ARG A 439 -7.11 5.67 51.35
C ARG A 439 -6.16 6.27 50.33
N CYS A 440 -6.57 7.39 49.75
CA CYS A 440 -5.73 8.15 48.85
C CYS A 440 -4.60 8.84 49.62
N PRO A 441 -3.33 8.72 49.19
CA PRO A 441 -2.22 9.38 49.88
C PRO A 441 -2.24 10.91 49.71
N VAL A 442 -3.00 11.44 48.73
CA VAL A 442 -3.08 12.88 48.45
C VAL A 442 -4.26 13.55 49.16
N CYS A 443 -5.47 13.02 49.00
CA CYS A 443 -6.68 13.66 49.55
C CYS A 443 -7.27 12.95 50.77
N GLY A 444 -6.73 11.78 51.16
CA GLY A 444 -7.27 10.96 52.25
C GLY A 444 -8.61 10.28 51.95
N GLY A 445 -9.17 10.49 50.75
CA GLY A 445 -10.45 9.91 50.33
C GLY A 445 -10.42 8.39 50.21
N ILE A 446 -11.56 7.75 50.45
CA ILE A 446 -11.74 6.28 50.43
C ILE A 446 -12.24 5.72 49.09
N ASN A 447 -12.54 6.60 48.13
CA ASN A 447 -13.04 6.20 46.82
C ASN A 447 -11.88 5.75 45.92
N ILE A 448 -11.32 4.58 46.24
CA ILE A 448 -10.18 3.98 45.55
C ILE A 448 -10.66 2.89 44.60
N ILE A 449 -10.26 3.02 43.33
CA ILE A 449 -10.55 2.07 42.27
C ILE A 449 -9.27 1.29 41.97
N LYS A 450 -9.22 0.03 42.40
CA LYS A 450 -8.06 -0.86 42.26
C LYS A 450 -7.69 -1.12 40.80
N GLY A 451 -6.38 -1.10 40.56
CA GLY A 451 -5.66 -1.48 39.34
C GLY A 451 -5.93 -2.90 38.88
N ARG A 452 -5.48 -3.19 37.65
CA ARG A 452 -5.31 -4.52 37.08
C ARG A 452 -6.61 -5.26 36.78
N ASP A 453 -6.51 -6.35 36.03
CA ASP A 453 -7.66 -7.15 35.56
C ASP A 453 -8.78 -6.32 34.92
N ARG A 454 -8.43 -5.35 34.07
CA ARG A 454 -9.41 -4.46 33.43
C ARG A 454 -9.02 -4.00 32.04
N VAL A 455 -10.05 -3.55 31.31
CA VAL A 455 -9.92 -2.88 30.02
C VAL A 455 -10.15 -1.38 30.21
N VAL A 456 -9.23 -0.56 29.72
CA VAL A 456 -9.36 0.90 29.67
C VAL A 456 -9.27 1.35 28.22
N THR A 457 -10.29 2.07 27.76
CA THR A 457 -10.25 2.77 26.47
C THR A 457 -9.66 4.15 26.66
N PHE A 458 -8.85 4.60 25.69
CA PHE A 458 -8.32 5.95 25.77
C PHE A 458 -9.42 7.01 25.66
N SER A 459 -9.38 8.03 26.53
CA SER A 459 -10.15 9.27 26.41
C SER A 459 -9.21 10.47 26.55
N ALA A 460 -9.54 11.63 25.98
CA ALA A 460 -8.66 12.80 26.06
C ALA A 460 -8.41 13.30 27.49
N ASP A 461 -9.34 13.01 28.42
CA ASP A 461 -9.17 13.24 29.86
C ASP A 461 -8.17 12.27 30.51
N ILE A 462 -7.59 11.34 29.74
CA ILE A 462 -6.48 10.49 30.19
C ILE A 462 -5.16 11.25 30.34
N VAL A 463 -5.06 12.42 29.73
CA VAL A 463 -3.82 13.21 29.67
C VAL A 463 -3.83 14.36 30.69
N LYS A 464 -4.99 14.69 31.25
CA LYS A 464 -5.12 15.56 32.43
C LYS A 464 -5.00 14.72 33.69
#